data_AF-A0A8J6IMY4-F1
#
_entry.id   AF-A0A8J6IMY4-F1
#
_cell.length_a   1.000
_cell.length_b   1.000
_cell.length_c   1.000
_cell.angle_alpha   90.00
_cell.angle_beta   90.00
_cell.angle_gamma   90.00
#
_symmetry.space_group_name_H-M   'P 1'
#
loop_
_entity.id
_entity.type
_entity.pdbx_description
1 polymer ?
#
loop_
_entity_poly.entity_id
_entity_poly.type
_entity_poly.pdbx_seq_one_letter_code
_entity_poly.pdbx_strand_id
1 'polypeptide(L)'
;MNKLILLGRVYALESLGLGKLFHAKDPREKRKSLLMAVGFVLIAVMLVGISTTYSVAMGQMAAMLGRPELVLTVMAVAASLLSLITVIYKAGSVLFSFRDYDLQMALPIPQSTVVASRVLILYSGSLLFSCLLLVPAAVVYGLQAGPSMWYWLALIPALLALPLLPLILGLIIGGAVALLSARLGHSKIISVLLYGLVVVGVLVGSTALSFQATEMQVTELAQIGGQVASQLEAVYPPARLFTQGVAGGSAASWALLMALCVLPFLLFCALVGRFYRQLHAVFSTTTARGKYRLGQLRQSSALTALYQKEWRRFTSSTLYIFNTGMGALMLVVAAGALLFMPRAQLEGFLGIPGLGGMLTGLCPLVMAAIGGMGSVSCCSISLEGDHLWILKSLPVSTSQIFISKVLVNLTVLVPACLLGSTMAGIALRPSPVEWIFFYLTPLVFAVFTAVAGLVVNLLFPKLDWQSEVTVIKQSAASFTGVFATPLLAGAFIGLGFLLHLPMALVAIAATAVAALLCLALWLWLGTKGARIFAQL
;
A
#
# COMPACT_ATOMS: atom_id res chain seq x y z
N MET A 1 18.00 -10.38 33.85
CA MET A 1 17.82 -10.28 32.38
C MET A 1 17.01 -9.03 32.06
N ASN A 2 17.51 -8.19 31.14
CA ASN A 2 16.92 -6.88 30.87
C ASN A 2 15.51 -7.07 30.26
N LYS A 3 14.46 -6.70 30.99
CA LYS A 3 13.04 -6.91 30.60
C LYS A 3 12.75 -6.37 29.18
N LEU A 4 13.45 -5.32 28.77
CA LEU A 4 13.40 -4.70 27.45
C LEU A 4 13.86 -5.64 26.31
N ILE A 5 14.94 -6.40 26.53
CA ILE A 5 15.47 -7.34 25.53
C ILE A 5 14.52 -8.52 25.36
N LEU A 6 13.91 -8.99 26.44
CA LEU A 6 12.98 -10.11 26.41
C LEU A 6 11.69 -9.75 25.66
N LEU A 7 11.11 -8.57 25.94
CA LEU A 7 9.97 -8.03 25.22
C LEU A 7 10.29 -7.79 23.75
N GLY A 8 11.43 -7.18 23.43
CA GLY A 8 11.88 -6.97 22.05
C GLY A 8 12.03 -8.28 21.29
N ARG A 9 12.58 -9.32 21.93
CA ARG A 9 12.75 -10.65 21.32
C ARG A 9 11.42 -11.35 21.05
N VAL A 10 10.50 -11.34 22.01
CA VAL A 10 9.17 -11.98 21.85
C VAL A 10 8.42 -11.31 20.70
N TYR A 11 8.37 -9.99 20.68
CA TYR A 11 7.70 -9.25 19.61
C TYR A 11 8.40 -9.38 18.25
N ALA A 12 9.74 -9.43 18.18
CA ALA A 12 10.45 -9.67 16.93
C ALA A 12 10.13 -11.06 16.35
N LEU A 13 10.11 -12.09 17.22
CA LEU A 13 9.76 -13.45 16.82
C LEU A 13 8.31 -13.59 16.37
N GLU A 14 7.40 -12.83 16.99
CA GLU A 14 5.98 -12.80 16.64
C GLU A 14 5.73 -12.02 15.34
N SER A 15 6.33 -10.84 15.19
CA SER A 15 6.17 -9.98 14.01
C SER A 15 6.78 -10.56 12.73
N LEU A 16 7.86 -11.34 12.84
CA LEU A 16 8.50 -12.04 11.72
C LEU A 16 7.90 -13.44 11.49
N GLY A 17 6.98 -13.92 12.35
CA GLY A 17 6.42 -15.27 12.27
C GLY A 17 7.44 -16.40 12.53
N LEU A 18 8.67 -16.06 12.92
CA LEU A 18 9.78 -16.99 13.16
C LEU A 18 9.64 -17.74 14.48
N GLY A 19 8.83 -17.23 15.43
CA GLY A 19 8.59 -17.92 16.70
C GLY A 19 8.08 -19.35 16.51
N LYS A 20 7.18 -19.55 15.54
CA LYS A 20 6.61 -20.86 15.18
C LYS A 20 7.59 -21.77 14.45
N LEU A 21 8.59 -21.23 13.76
CA LEU A 21 9.62 -22.02 13.08
C LEU A 21 10.46 -22.82 14.09
N PHE A 22 10.83 -22.18 15.19
CA PHE A 22 11.68 -22.76 16.23
C PHE A 22 10.89 -23.52 17.31
N HIS A 23 9.65 -23.12 17.60
CA HIS A 23 8.91 -23.64 18.77
C HIS A 23 7.62 -24.41 18.44
N ALA A 24 7.10 -24.39 17.22
CA ALA A 24 5.90 -25.16 16.89
C ALA A 24 6.23 -26.66 16.89
N LYS A 25 5.35 -27.50 17.44
CA LYS A 25 5.48 -28.96 17.37
C LYS A 25 4.94 -29.52 16.04
N ASP A 26 4.01 -28.81 15.40
CA ASP A 26 3.38 -29.25 14.15
C ASP A 26 4.21 -28.97 12.89
N PRO A 27 4.44 -29.97 12.02
CA PRO A 27 5.26 -29.82 10.81
C PRO A 27 4.60 -28.91 9.76
N ARG A 28 3.26 -28.84 9.73
CA ARG A 28 2.51 -27.93 8.85
C ARG A 28 2.71 -26.47 9.22
N GLU A 29 2.71 -26.15 10.52
CA GLU A 29 2.98 -24.79 11.00
C GLU A 29 4.43 -24.39 10.74
N LYS A 30 5.40 -25.30 10.98
CA LYS A 30 6.81 -25.06 10.65
C LYS A 30 7.01 -24.77 9.17
N ARG A 31 6.42 -25.58 8.28
CA ARG A 31 6.51 -25.38 6.82
C ARG A 31 5.92 -24.03 6.41
N LYS A 32 4.81 -23.60 7.00
CA LYS A 32 4.20 -22.30 6.74
C LYS A 32 5.09 -21.14 7.19
N SER A 33 5.70 -21.23 8.39
CA SER A 33 6.65 -20.21 8.85
C SER A 33 7.94 -20.20 8.02
N LEU A 34 8.41 -21.35 7.55
CA LEU A 34 9.56 -21.46 6.67
C LEU A 34 9.28 -20.78 5.32
N LEU A 35 8.11 -21.05 4.71
CA LEU A 35 7.67 -20.40 3.48
C LEU A 35 7.57 -18.87 3.64
N MET A 36 7.08 -18.37 4.77
CA MET A 36 7.08 -16.92 5.05
C MET A 36 8.51 -16.38 5.15
N ALA A 37 9.40 -17.05 5.87
CA ALA A 37 10.79 -16.63 6.01
C ALA A 37 11.52 -16.60 4.66
N VAL A 38 11.36 -17.64 3.83
CA VAL A 38 11.89 -17.69 2.46
C VAL A 38 11.31 -16.55 1.61
N GLY A 39 10.01 -16.27 1.72
CA GLY A 39 9.38 -15.15 1.03
C GLY A 39 9.96 -13.79 1.44
N PHE A 40 10.20 -13.56 2.73
CA PHE A 40 10.85 -12.34 3.20
C PHE A 40 12.28 -12.19 2.69
N VAL A 41 13.05 -13.29 2.69
CA VAL A 41 14.42 -13.28 2.13
C VAL A 41 14.39 -12.98 0.63
N LEU A 42 13.47 -13.59 -0.12
CA LEU A 42 13.34 -13.35 -1.56
C LEU A 42 12.98 -11.89 -1.86
N ILE A 43 12.03 -11.30 -1.12
CA ILE A 43 11.69 -9.87 -1.24
C ILE A 43 12.90 -9.00 -0.90
N ALA A 44 13.64 -9.30 0.16
CA ALA A 44 14.84 -8.55 0.54
C ALA A 44 15.92 -8.62 -0.55
N VAL A 45 16.15 -9.80 -1.14
CA VAL A 45 17.08 -9.98 -2.27
C VAL A 45 16.62 -9.20 -3.49
N MET A 46 15.33 -9.23 -3.82
CA MET A 46 14.79 -8.42 -4.93
C MET A 46 14.97 -6.92 -4.67
N LEU A 47 14.70 -6.43 -3.45
CA LEU A 47 14.89 -5.02 -3.10
C LEU A 47 16.35 -4.59 -3.20
N VAL A 48 17.28 -5.43 -2.73
CA VAL A 48 18.72 -5.17 -2.88
C VAL A 48 19.12 -5.18 -4.34
N GLY A 49 18.60 -6.12 -5.14
CA GLY A 49 18.83 -6.18 -6.59
C GLY A 49 18.37 -4.90 -7.29
N ILE A 50 17.12 -4.47 -7.04
CA ILE A 50 16.55 -3.23 -7.59
C ILE A 50 17.34 -2.01 -7.14
N SER A 51 17.70 -1.94 -5.85
CA SER A 51 18.51 -0.83 -5.32
C SER A 51 19.88 -0.78 -6.00
N THR A 52 20.53 -1.92 -6.19
CA THR A 52 21.86 -2.01 -6.82
C THR A 52 21.79 -1.60 -8.28
N THR A 53 20.84 -2.14 -9.06
CA THR A 53 20.71 -1.80 -10.49
C THR A 53 20.41 -0.32 -10.69
N TYR A 54 19.50 0.24 -9.89
CA TYR A 54 19.19 1.66 -9.95
C TYR A 54 20.37 2.53 -9.51
N SER A 55 21.07 2.14 -8.44
CA SER A 55 22.25 2.87 -7.96
C SER A 55 23.39 2.87 -8.96
N VAL A 56 23.60 1.77 -9.69
CA VAL A 56 24.63 1.69 -10.75
C VAL A 56 24.26 2.59 -11.92
N ALA A 57 23.02 2.52 -12.41
CA ALA A 57 22.54 3.36 -13.51
C ALA A 57 22.62 4.85 -13.14
N MET A 58 22.14 5.20 -11.94
CA MET A 58 22.17 6.57 -11.44
C MET A 58 23.59 7.04 -11.17
N GLY A 59 24.48 6.18 -10.68
CA GLY A 59 25.88 6.50 -10.42
C GLY A 59 26.66 6.82 -11.68
N GLN A 60 26.45 6.07 -12.75
CA GLN A 60 27.02 6.36 -14.06
C GLN A 60 26.54 7.72 -14.60
N MET A 61 25.23 7.99 -14.50
CA MET A 61 24.66 9.27 -14.91
C MET A 61 25.18 10.42 -14.04
N ALA A 62 25.24 10.25 -12.72
CA ALA A 62 25.71 11.24 -11.76
C ALA A 62 27.22 11.53 -11.90
N ALA A 63 28.02 10.54 -12.30
CA ALA A 63 29.42 10.71 -12.63
C ALA A 63 29.60 11.54 -13.90
N MET A 64 28.77 11.33 -14.94
CA MET A 64 28.77 12.18 -16.15
C MET A 64 28.38 13.64 -15.82
N LEU A 65 27.59 13.85 -14.77
CA LEU A 65 27.16 15.16 -14.27
C LEU A 65 28.19 15.83 -13.34
N GLY A 66 29.32 15.18 -13.06
CA GLY A 66 30.34 15.69 -12.13
C GLY A 66 29.90 15.71 -10.66
N ARG A 67 28.80 15.03 -10.30
CA ARG A 67 28.27 14.96 -8.93
C ARG A 67 27.91 13.52 -8.55
N PRO A 68 28.89 12.62 -8.40
CA PRO A 68 28.63 11.21 -8.08
C PRO A 68 27.90 11.01 -6.74
N GLU A 69 27.99 11.99 -5.83
CA GLU A 69 27.35 11.98 -4.50
C GLU A 69 25.81 11.96 -4.56
N LEU A 70 25.23 12.34 -5.70
CA LEU A 70 23.78 12.39 -5.90
C LEU A 70 23.07 11.07 -5.65
N VAL A 71 23.74 9.94 -5.95
CA VAL A 71 23.20 8.60 -5.70
C VAL A 71 22.86 8.42 -4.22
N LEU A 72 23.72 8.93 -3.33
CA LEU A 72 23.52 8.85 -1.89
C LEU A 72 22.39 9.76 -1.43
N THR A 73 22.25 10.96 -2.00
CA THR A 73 21.15 11.88 -1.67
C THR A 73 19.80 11.27 -2.02
N VAL A 74 19.66 10.76 -3.25
CA VAL A 74 18.40 10.18 -3.75
C VAL A 74 18.03 8.94 -2.94
N MET A 75 18.99 8.07 -2.65
CA MET A 75 18.75 6.85 -1.89
C MET A 75 18.45 7.13 -0.41
N ALA A 76 19.06 8.16 0.18
CA ALA A 76 18.74 8.61 1.53
C ALA A 76 17.31 9.13 1.65
N VAL A 77 16.84 9.89 0.65
CA VAL A 77 15.45 10.36 0.57
C VAL A 77 14.49 9.17 0.39
N ALA A 78 14.79 8.26 -0.55
CA ALA A 78 13.94 7.10 -0.82
C ALA A 78 13.81 6.17 0.41
N ALA A 79 14.93 5.88 1.08
CA ALA A 79 14.96 5.11 2.33
C ALA A 79 14.15 5.78 3.44
N SER A 80 14.28 7.09 3.59
CA SER A 80 13.56 7.88 4.59
C SER A 80 12.06 7.90 4.32
N LEU A 81 11.66 8.05 3.06
CA LEU A 81 10.26 8.06 2.63
C LEU A 81 9.59 6.70 2.86
N LEU A 82 10.25 5.61 2.45
CA LEU A 82 9.73 4.25 2.66
C LEU A 82 9.60 3.93 4.16
N SER A 83 10.59 4.37 4.96
CA SER A 83 10.55 4.24 6.41
C SER A 83 9.38 5.02 7.00
N LEU A 84 9.16 6.26 6.57
CA LEU A 84 8.05 7.12 7.00
C LEU A 84 6.70 6.43 6.73
N ILE A 85 6.43 6.05 5.48
CA ILE A 85 5.16 5.42 5.07
C ILE A 85 4.89 4.16 5.92
N THR A 86 5.92 3.33 6.11
CA THR A 86 5.79 2.09 6.89
C THR A 86 5.48 2.37 8.36
N VAL A 87 6.11 3.39 8.96
CA VAL A 87 5.88 3.76 10.35
C VAL A 87 4.48 4.34 10.53
N ILE A 88 4.03 5.24 9.65
CA ILE A 88 2.66 5.81 9.76
C ILE A 88 1.64 4.67 9.75
N TYR A 89 1.79 3.69 8.84
CA TYR A 89 0.89 2.54 8.76
C TYR A 89 0.87 1.66 10.02
N LYS A 90 2.03 1.45 10.65
CA LYS A 90 2.15 0.56 11.83
C LYS A 90 1.97 1.30 13.17
N ALA A 91 2.09 2.62 13.20
CA ALA A 91 2.08 3.41 14.44
C ALA A 91 0.77 3.21 15.23
N GLY A 92 -0.37 3.23 14.53
CA GLY A 92 -1.69 3.08 15.15
C GLY A 92 -1.85 1.76 15.92
N SER A 93 -1.50 0.63 15.32
CA SER A 93 -1.68 -0.70 15.93
C SER A 93 -0.58 -1.08 16.92
N VAL A 94 0.65 -0.58 16.71
CA VAL A 94 1.80 -0.95 17.55
C VAL A 94 1.92 -0.03 18.77
N LEU A 95 1.62 1.26 18.66
CA LEU A 95 1.83 2.23 19.74
C LEU A 95 0.53 2.69 20.43
N PHE A 96 -0.59 2.84 19.70
CA PHE A 96 -1.77 3.55 20.20
C PHE A 96 -3.02 2.70 20.46
N SER A 97 -3.24 1.59 19.74
CA SER A 97 -4.44 0.75 19.87
C SER A 97 -4.07 -0.73 19.85
N PHE A 98 -3.88 -1.30 21.03
CA PHE A 98 -3.44 -2.69 21.16
C PHE A 98 -4.37 -3.44 22.11
N ARG A 99 -4.83 -4.61 21.64
CA ARG A 99 -5.82 -5.46 22.30
C ARG A 99 -5.42 -5.91 23.70
N ASP A 100 -4.11 -6.03 23.95
CA ASP A 100 -3.56 -6.59 25.20
C ASP A 100 -3.02 -5.52 26.16
N TYR A 101 -3.41 -4.24 26.02
CA TYR A 101 -2.95 -3.18 26.93
C TYR A 101 -3.24 -3.51 28.39
N ASP A 102 -4.48 -3.93 28.68
CA ASP A 102 -4.92 -4.19 30.04
C ASP A 102 -4.14 -5.36 30.67
N LEU A 103 -3.81 -6.39 29.88
CA LEU A 103 -3.01 -7.53 30.31
C LEU A 103 -1.53 -7.14 30.53
N GLN A 104 -0.96 -6.30 29.67
CA GLN A 104 0.43 -5.85 29.81
C GLN A 104 0.62 -4.84 30.93
N MET A 105 -0.38 -3.99 31.19
CA MET A 105 -0.34 -3.02 32.30
C MET A 105 -0.60 -3.67 33.66
N ALA A 106 -1.17 -4.88 33.69
CA ALA A 106 -1.24 -5.69 34.91
C ALA A 106 0.13 -6.26 35.34
N LEU A 107 1.12 -6.27 34.43
CA LEU A 107 2.48 -6.70 34.77
C LEU A 107 3.27 -5.56 35.44
N PRO A 108 4.15 -5.86 36.43
CA PRO A 108 5.00 -4.87 37.09
C PRO A 108 6.18 -4.46 36.19
N ILE A 109 5.86 -3.77 35.09
CA ILE A 109 6.80 -3.26 34.08
C ILE A 109 6.57 -1.75 33.95
N PRO A 110 7.63 -0.92 34.06
CA PRO A 110 7.47 0.52 33.91
C PRO A 110 7.03 0.88 32.48
N GLN A 111 6.13 1.84 32.36
CA GLN A 111 5.52 2.27 31.10
C GLN A 111 6.55 2.74 30.07
N SER A 112 7.65 3.35 30.52
CA SER A 112 8.79 3.75 29.68
C SER A 112 9.43 2.56 28.97
N THR A 113 9.50 1.38 29.61
CA THR A 113 10.06 0.17 29.00
C THR A 113 9.15 -0.41 27.92
N VAL A 114 7.82 -0.32 28.11
CA VAL A 114 6.84 -0.78 27.10
C VAL A 114 6.86 0.11 25.86
N VAL A 115 6.91 1.43 26.05
CA VAL A 115 7.06 2.39 24.94
C VAL A 115 8.39 2.16 24.23
N ALA A 116 9.49 2.05 24.98
CA ALA A 116 10.82 1.85 24.41
C ALA A 116 10.89 0.56 23.58
N SER A 117 10.31 -0.56 24.05
CA SER A 117 10.31 -1.81 23.27
C SER A 117 9.56 -1.66 21.94
N ARG A 118 8.48 -0.87 21.91
CA ARG A 118 7.65 -0.66 20.71
C ARG A 118 8.29 0.30 19.71
N VAL A 119 8.85 1.40 20.20
CA VAL A 119 9.65 2.31 19.38
C VAL A 119 10.84 1.56 18.79
N LEU A 120 11.49 0.67 19.55
CA LEU A 120 12.59 -0.16 19.06
C LEU A 120 12.15 -1.12 17.95
N ILE A 121 10.96 -1.72 18.04
CA ILE A 121 10.42 -2.57 16.96
C ILE A 121 10.18 -1.75 15.69
N LEU A 122 9.54 -0.59 15.81
CA LEU A 122 9.30 0.29 14.66
C LEU A 122 10.63 0.78 14.05
N TYR A 123 11.58 1.18 14.90
CA TYR A 123 12.93 1.54 14.50
C TYR A 123 13.65 0.41 13.78
N SER A 124 13.59 -0.82 14.29
CA SER A 124 14.24 -1.98 13.66
C SER A 124 13.70 -2.24 12.25
N GLY A 125 12.39 -2.05 12.05
CA GLY A 125 11.77 -2.12 10.72
C GLY A 125 12.26 -1.01 9.79
N SER A 126 12.29 0.24 10.27
CA SER A 126 12.80 1.38 9.50
C SER A 126 14.29 1.26 9.16
N LEU A 127 15.08 0.72 10.08
CA LEU A 127 16.50 0.45 9.86
C LEU A 127 16.70 -0.63 8.81
N LEU A 128 15.91 -1.71 8.85
CA LEU A 128 15.97 -2.77 7.84
C LEU A 128 15.71 -2.22 6.43
N PHE A 129 14.66 -1.42 6.23
CA PHE A 129 14.39 -0.80 4.93
C PHE A 129 15.49 0.16 4.52
N SER A 130 16.01 0.94 5.47
CA SER A 130 17.12 1.86 5.23
C SER A 130 18.38 1.11 4.80
N CYS A 131 18.70 -0.03 5.41
CA CYS A 131 19.82 -0.87 5.02
C CYS A 131 19.63 -1.46 3.61
N LEU A 132 18.46 -2.02 3.31
CA LEU A 132 18.19 -2.65 2.00
C LEU A 132 18.33 -1.69 0.82
N LEU A 133 18.05 -0.40 1.04
CA LEU A 133 18.17 0.65 0.02
C LEU A 133 19.54 1.33 0.04
N LEU A 134 20.00 1.79 1.20
CA LEU A 134 21.15 2.68 1.32
C LEU A 134 22.49 1.94 1.27
N VAL A 135 22.57 0.71 1.79
CA VAL A 135 23.83 -0.05 1.79
C VAL A 135 24.29 -0.40 0.38
N PRO A 136 23.43 -0.94 -0.52
CA PRO A 136 23.83 -1.15 -1.91
C PRO A 136 24.27 0.13 -2.60
N ALA A 137 23.55 1.23 -2.39
CA ALA A 137 23.90 2.53 -2.94
C ALA A 137 25.26 3.05 -2.45
N ALA A 138 25.54 2.88 -1.16
CA ALA A 138 26.81 3.25 -0.55
C ALA A 138 27.99 2.43 -1.09
N VAL A 139 27.80 1.12 -1.27
CA VAL A 139 28.80 0.25 -1.89
C VAL A 139 29.06 0.66 -3.34
N VAL A 140 28.00 0.91 -4.12
CA VAL A 140 28.13 1.34 -5.53
C VAL A 140 28.86 2.67 -5.63
N TYR A 141 28.51 3.67 -4.80
CA TYR A 141 29.23 4.93 -4.74
C TYR A 141 30.70 4.74 -4.33
N GLY A 142 30.96 3.91 -3.32
CA GLY A 142 32.32 3.59 -2.88
C GLY A 142 33.20 2.98 -3.98
N LEU A 143 32.61 2.10 -4.80
CA LEU A 143 33.30 1.47 -5.93
C LEU A 143 33.54 2.43 -7.11
N GLN A 144 32.63 3.37 -7.36
CA GLN A 144 32.72 4.28 -8.51
C GLN A 144 33.53 5.56 -8.22
N ALA A 145 33.42 6.13 -7.02
CA ALA A 145 34.03 7.40 -6.67
C ALA A 145 35.37 7.27 -5.91
N GLY A 146 35.69 6.08 -5.38
CA GLY A 146 36.91 5.84 -4.61
C GLY A 146 37.10 6.78 -3.40
N PRO A 147 36.13 6.88 -2.47
CA PRO A 147 36.16 7.87 -1.40
C PRO A 147 37.20 7.55 -0.31
N SER A 148 37.53 8.57 0.50
CA SER A 148 38.49 8.46 1.61
C SER A 148 38.01 7.53 2.74
N MET A 149 38.93 7.08 3.61
CA MET A 149 38.60 6.21 4.75
C MET A 149 37.52 6.80 5.69
N TRP A 150 37.41 8.12 5.76
CA TRP A 150 36.36 8.82 6.51
C TRP A 150 34.95 8.38 6.07
N TYR A 151 34.74 8.16 4.77
CA TYR A 151 33.45 7.76 4.22
C TYR A 151 32.88 6.52 4.92
N TRP A 152 33.70 5.47 5.03
CA TRP A 152 33.29 4.19 5.64
C TRP A 152 33.03 4.33 7.15
N LEU A 153 33.81 5.16 7.84
CA LEU A 153 33.63 5.44 9.27
C LEU A 153 32.37 6.28 9.53
N ALA A 154 32.12 7.29 8.71
CA ALA A 154 30.98 8.20 8.81
C ALA A 154 29.65 7.54 8.40
N LEU A 155 29.69 6.58 7.48
CA LEU A 155 28.52 5.90 6.91
C LEU A 155 27.73 5.11 7.96
N ILE A 156 28.41 4.33 8.82
CA ILE A 156 27.72 3.42 9.76
C ILE A 156 26.86 4.20 10.78
N PRO A 157 27.37 5.21 11.48
CA PRO A 157 26.54 5.98 12.42
C PRO A 157 25.46 6.80 11.70
N ALA A 158 25.78 7.33 10.51
CA ALA A 158 24.82 8.10 9.72
C ALA A 158 23.65 7.21 9.24
N LEU A 159 23.92 5.97 8.83
CA LEU A 159 22.91 4.96 8.47
C LEU A 159 21.99 4.63 9.65
N LEU A 160 22.53 4.54 10.87
CA LEU A 160 21.75 4.30 12.08
C LEU A 160 20.89 5.50 12.48
N ALA A 161 21.39 6.71 12.25
CA ALA A 161 20.73 7.96 12.63
C ALA A 161 19.63 8.36 11.64
N LEU A 162 19.83 8.19 10.34
CA LEU A 162 18.93 8.62 9.28
C LEU A 162 17.45 8.18 9.46
N PRO A 163 17.12 6.91 9.83
CA PRO A 163 15.73 6.50 10.02
C PRO A 163 15.04 7.06 11.27
N LEU A 164 15.77 7.71 12.20
CA LEU A 164 15.19 8.25 13.44
C LEU A 164 14.20 9.39 13.16
N LEU A 165 14.49 10.26 12.20
CA LEU A 165 13.59 11.37 11.84
C LEU A 165 12.28 10.86 11.20
N PRO A 166 12.32 10.02 10.14
CA PRO A 166 11.13 9.37 9.60
C PRO A 166 10.31 8.62 10.66
N LEU A 167 10.97 8.00 11.63
CA LEU A 167 10.29 7.31 12.73
C LEU A 167 9.48 8.28 13.60
N ILE A 168 10.07 9.39 14.03
CA ILE A 168 9.36 10.40 14.86
C ILE A 168 8.20 11.00 14.09
N LEU A 169 8.44 11.46 12.86
CA LEU A 169 7.40 12.03 11.99
C LEU A 169 6.29 11.02 11.74
N GLY A 170 6.65 9.76 11.47
CA GLY A 170 5.69 8.69 11.22
C GLY A 170 4.83 8.37 12.44
N LEU A 171 5.41 8.42 13.64
CA LEU A 171 4.70 8.22 14.89
C LEU A 171 3.75 9.38 15.21
N ILE A 172 4.15 10.62 14.96
CA ILE A 172 3.30 11.81 15.15
C ILE A 172 2.13 11.78 14.18
N ILE A 173 2.40 11.60 12.88
CA ILE A 173 1.37 11.57 11.83
C ILE A 173 0.46 10.36 12.04
N GLY A 174 1.02 9.17 12.25
CA GLY A 174 0.25 7.95 12.49
C GLY A 174 -0.60 8.02 13.76
N GLY A 175 -0.10 8.70 14.81
CA GLY A 175 -0.86 8.98 16.03
C GLY A 175 -2.00 9.97 15.80
N ALA A 176 -1.76 11.06 15.06
CA ALA A 176 -2.80 12.01 14.69
C ALA A 176 -3.90 11.35 13.85
N VAL A 177 -3.51 10.54 12.86
CA VAL A 177 -4.44 9.75 12.04
C VAL A 177 -5.24 8.80 12.93
N ALA A 178 -4.61 8.07 13.85
CA ALA A 178 -5.31 7.20 14.79
C ALA A 178 -6.30 7.94 15.70
N LEU A 179 -5.97 9.17 16.11
CA LEU A 179 -6.81 9.99 17.00
C LEU A 179 -8.03 10.56 16.27
N LEU A 180 -7.81 11.16 15.10
CA LEU A 180 -8.87 11.60 14.18
C LEU A 180 -9.81 10.45 13.85
N SER A 181 -9.21 9.28 13.67
CA SER A 181 -9.96 8.06 13.48
C SER A 181 -10.83 7.80 14.71
N ALA A 182 -10.26 7.63 15.89
CA ALA A 182 -11.01 7.30 17.10
C ALA A 182 -12.19 8.25 17.38
N ARG A 183 -12.06 9.56 17.11
CA ARG A 183 -13.09 10.57 17.44
C ARG A 183 -14.25 10.67 16.45
N LEU A 184 -14.04 10.33 15.19
CA LEU A 184 -15.07 10.41 14.17
C LEU A 184 -15.70 9.03 14.02
N GLY A 185 -17.04 8.92 14.05
CA GLY A 185 -17.75 7.63 13.97
C GLY A 185 -17.45 6.80 12.70
N HIS A 186 -16.73 7.37 11.74
CA HIS A 186 -16.22 6.75 10.51
C HIS A 186 -14.69 6.64 10.49
N SER A 187 -14.08 6.49 11.67
CA SER A 187 -12.64 6.46 11.97
C SER A 187 -11.76 5.91 10.86
N LYS A 188 -12.20 4.76 10.39
CA LYS A 188 -11.45 3.81 9.60
C LYS A 188 -11.37 4.25 8.15
N ILE A 189 -12.45 4.84 7.62
CA ILE A 189 -12.52 5.39 6.27
C ILE A 189 -11.59 6.59 6.15
N ILE A 190 -11.55 7.46 7.16
CA ILE A 190 -10.73 8.68 7.15
C ILE A 190 -9.24 8.36 7.23
N SER A 191 -8.86 7.42 8.10
CA SER A 191 -7.51 6.82 8.09
C SER A 191 -7.12 6.38 6.69
N VAL A 192 -7.95 5.57 6.04
CA VAL A 192 -7.66 4.99 4.73
C VAL A 192 -7.54 6.07 3.65
N LEU A 193 -8.42 7.06 3.64
CA LEU A 193 -8.35 8.18 2.71
C LEU A 193 -7.07 9.01 2.91
N LEU A 194 -6.65 9.26 4.15
CA LEU A 194 -5.40 9.98 4.44
C LEU A 194 -4.16 9.16 4.05
N TYR A 195 -4.12 7.86 4.35
CA TYR A 195 -3.04 6.98 3.91
C TYR A 195 -2.97 6.89 2.38
N GLY A 196 -4.12 6.74 1.73
CA GLY A 196 -4.26 6.78 0.29
C GLY A 196 -3.72 8.08 -0.27
N LEU A 197 -4.13 9.23 0.28
CA LEU A 197 -3.68 10.55 -0.14
C LEU A 197 -2.17 10.75 0.03
N VAL A 198 -1.54 10.23 1.09
CA VAL A 198 -0.07 10.30 1.26
C VAL A 198 0.64 9.46 0.21
N VAL A 199 0.21 8.21 -0.02
CA VAL A 199 0.80 7.33 -1.05
C VAL A 199 0.63 7.94 -2.44
N VAL A 200 -0.54 8.51 -2.69
CA VAL A 200 -0.88 9.21 -3.93
C VAL A 200 -0.05 10.47 -4.10
N GLY A 201 0.09 11.29 -3.07
CA GLY A 201 0.91 12.51 -3.09
C GLY A 201 2.38 12.18 -3.36
N VAL A 202 2.87 11.07 -2.80
CA VAL A 202 4.20 10.53 -3.10
C VAL A 202 4.30 10.08 -4.55
N LEU A 203 3.34 9.29 -5.05
CA LEU A 203 3.36 8.82 -6.44
C LEU A 203 3.29 9.98 -7.42
N VAL A 204 2.30 10.86 -7.29
CA VAL A 204 2.13 12.04 -8.15
C VAL A 204 3.30 13.01 -8.02
N GLY A 205 3.83 13.22 -6.81
CA GLY A 205 5.01 14.05 -6.60
C GLY A 205 6.27 13.46 -7.25
N SER A 206 6.47 12.14 -7.11
CA SER A 206 7.61 11.45 -7.73
C SER A 206 7.54 11.46 -9.26
N THR A 207 6.34 11.37 -9.82
CA THR A 207 6.16 11.41 -11.27
C THR A 207 6.29 12.85 -11.76
N ALA A 208 5.70 13.85 -11.10
CA ALA A 208 5.87 15.28 -11.43
C ALA A 208 7.35 15.72 -11.47
N LEU A 209 8.16 15.26 -10.51
CA LEU A 209 9.60 15.50 -10.48
C LEU A 209 10.34 14.81 -11.63
N SER A 210 9.85 13.65 -12.06
CA SER A 210 10.39 12.91 -13.21
C SER A 210 10.00 13.57 -14.54
N PHE A 211 8.80 14.17 -14.65
CA PHE A 211 8.32 14.84 -15.87
C PHE A 211 9.07 16.13 -16.18
N GLN A 212 9.49 16.91 -15.17
CA GLN A 212 10.37 18.06 -15.39
C GLN A 212 11.73 17.66 -15.98
N ALA A 213 12.18 16.42 -15.77
CA ALA A 213 13.48 15.96 -16.24
C ALA A 213 13.47 15.51 -17.73
N THR A 214 12.31 15.17 -18.30
CA THR A 214 12.22 14.53 -19.64
C THR A 214 12.10 15.51 -20.81
N GLU A 215 11.67 16.76 -20.60
CA GLU A 215 11.49 17.76 -21.68
C GLU A 215 12.75 18.59 -22.02
N MET A 216 13.85 18.45 -21.29
CA MET A 216 15.01 19.34 -21.44
C MET A 216 16.22 18.62 -22.04
N GLN A 217 16.84 19.25 -23.05
CA GLN A 217 17.94 18.69 -23.86
C GLN A 217 19.17 18.30 -23.02
N VAL A 218 19.89 17.30 -23.52
CA VAL A 218 21.04 16.62 -22.89
C VAL A 218 22.20 17.58 -22.52
N THR A 219 22.26 18.78 -23.08
CA THR A 219 23.29 19.79 -22.79
C THR A 219 23.02 20.66 -21.55
N GLU A 220 21.81 20.66 -20.98
CA GLU A 220 21.47 21.38 -19.73
C GLU A 220 21.52 20.48 -18.47
N LEU A 221 21.77 19.18 -18.67
CA LEU A 221 21.75 18.14 -17.64
C LEU A 221 22.67 18.43 -16.44
N ALA A 222 23.84 19.04 -16.63
CA ALA A 222 24.77 19.38 -15.53
C ALA A 222 24.27 20.53 -14.65
N GLN A 223 23.61 21.54 -15.24
CA GLN A 223 23.01 22.65 -14.50
C GLN A 223 21.73 22.20 -13.77
N ILE A 224 20.96 21.31 -14.37
CA ILE A 224 19.71 20.77 -13.79
C ILE A 224 20.01 19.69 -12.73
N GLY A 225 21.05 18.86 -12.90
CA GLY A 225 21.52 17.93 -11.86
C GLY A 225 21.87 18.67 -10.56
N GLY A 226 22.43 19.87 -10.67
CA GLY A 226 22.63 20.78 -9.54
C GLY A 226 21.33 21.34 -8.95
N GLN A 227 20.33 21.67 -9.78
CA GLN A 227 19.03 22.18 -9.34
C GLN A 227 18.16 21.11 -8.68
N VAL A 228 18.03 19.91 -9.27
CA VAL A 228 17.28 18.78 -8.67
C VAL A 228 17.94 18.31 -7.38
N ALA A 229 19.28 18.26 -7.35
CA ALA A 229 20.03 18.05 -6.11
C ALA A 229 19.64 19.09 -5.06
N SER A 230 19.69 20.38 -5.42
CA SER A 230 19.42 21.47 -4.48
C SER A 230 17.96 21.49 -3.99
N GLN A 231 17.00 21.08 -4.83
CA GLN A 231 15.59 20.97 -4.45
C GLN A 231 15.36 19.78 -3.53
N LEU A 232 15.92 18.60 -3.82
CA LEU A 232 15.85 17.43 -2.94
C LEU A 232 16.53 17.71 -1.59
N GLU A 233 17.68 18.38 -1.63
CA GLU A 233 18.42 18.82 -0.45
C GLU A 233 17.69 19.91 0.36
N ALA A 234 16.88 20.76 -0.29
CA ALA A 234 16.05 21.77 0.37
C ALA A 234 14.79 21.15 1.01
N VAL A 235 14.15 20.20 0.33
CA VAL A 235 12.94 19.51 0.83
C VAL A 235 13.30 18.54 1.97
N TYR A 236 14.44 17.88 1.91
CA TYR A 236 14.91 16.97 2.95
C TYR A 236 16.35 17.29 3.39
N PRO A 237 16.53 18.31 4.26
CA PRO A 237 17.83 18.72 4.80
C PRO A 237 18.70 17.59 5.39
N PRO A 238 18.15 16.51 6.02
CA PRO A 238 18.95 15.40 6.48
C PRO A 238 19.70 14.66 5.35
N ALA A 239 19.12 14.54 4.15
CA ALA A 239 19.83 13.92 3.02
C ALA A 239 21.01 14.79 2.55
N ARG A 240 20.88 16.12 2.59
CA ARG A 240 21.97 17.05 2.30
C ARG A 240 23.13 16.90 3.29
N LEU A 241 22.82 16.89 4.58
CA LEU A 241 23.83 16.74 5.63
C LEU A 241 24.47 15.35 5.58
N PHE A 242 23.71 14.33 5.20
CA PHE A 242 24.20 12.98 4.95
C PHE A 242 25.23 12.95 3.82
N THR A 243 24.94 13.52 2.67
CA THR A 243 25.90 13.51 1.54
C THR A 243 27.11 14.39 1.81
N GLN A 244 26.91 15.61 2.29
CA GLN A 244 28.03 16.51 2.61
C GLN A 244 28.93 15.96 3.74
N GLY A 245 28.34 15.26 4.72
CA GLY A 245 29.06 14.70 5.86
C GLY A 245 29.76 13.38 5.55
N VAL A 246 29.11 12.49 4.80
CA VAL A 246 29.62 11.16 4.49
C VAL A 246 30.49 11.17 3.22
N ALA A 247 29.99 11.70 2.11
CA ALA A 247 30.71 11.78 0.84
C ALA A 247 31.66 12.99 0.77
N GLY A 248 31.18 14.18 1.18
CA GLY A 248 31.96 15.41 1.16
C GLY A 248 33.03 15.53 2.25
N GLY A 249 33.13 14.58 3.18
CA GLY A 249 34.19 14.53 4.19
C GLY A 249 34.10 15.56 5.32
N SER A 250 33.01 16.35 5.40
CA SER A 250 32.89 17.40 6.41
C SER A 250 32.40 16.85 7.75
N ALA A 251 33.27 16.88 8.76
CA ALA A 251 32.91 16.47 10.13
C ALA A 251 31.80 17.34 10.74
N ALA A 252 31.70 18.62 10.34
CA ALA A 252 30.69 19.54 10.84
C ALA A 252 29.28 19.18 10.34
N SER A 253 29.11 18.89 9.04
CA SER A 253 27.82 18.47 8.49
C SER A 253 27.40 17.09 9.01
N TRP A 254 28.37 16.19 9.21
CA TRP A 254 28.12 14.89 9.86
C TRP A 254 27.64 15.06 11.32
N ALA A 255 28.30 15.92 12.11
CA ALA A 255 27.88 16.19 13.49
C ALA A 255 26.50 16.84 13.55
N LEU A 256 26.19 17.76 12.63
CA LEU A 256 24.86 18.37 12.49
C LEU A 256 23.80 17.34 12.12
N LEU A 257 24.08 16.40 11.22
CA LEU A 257 23.17 15.29 10.91
C LEU A 257 22.87 14.48 12.17
N MET A 258 23.90 14.08 12.92
CA MET A 258 23.73 13.29 14.14
C MET A 258 22.91 14.05 15.18
N ALA A 259 23.18 15.33 15.39
CA ALA A 259 22.41 16.18 16.29
C ALA A 259 20.94 16.28 15.85
N LEU A 260 20.69 16.51 14.56
CA LEU A 260 19.35 16.65 13.98
C LEU A 260 18.52 15.35 14.07
N CYS A 261 19.16 14.19 13.99
CA CYS A 261 18.45 12.90 14.09
C CYS A 261 18.27 12.43 15.53
N VAL A 262 19.32 12.56 16.36
CA VAL A 262 19.34 11.97 17.71
C VAL A 262 18.65 12.86 18.74
N LEU A 263 18.85 14.17 18.72
CA LEU A 263 18.28 15.06 19.75
C LEU A 263 16.75 15.07 19.71
N PRO A 264 16.07 15.21 18.55
CA PRO A 264 14.61 15.14 18.50
C PRO A 264 14.08 13.76 18.89
N PHE A 265 14.82 12.69 18.61
CA PHE A 265 14.43 11.33 19.01
C PHE A 265 14.45 11.16 20.52
N LEU A 266 15.51 11.61 21.18
CA LEU A 266 15.62 11.58 22.64
C LEU A 266 14.51 12.41 23.29
N LEU A 267 14.23 13.61 22.75
CA LEU A 267 13.14 14.47 23.20
C LEU A 267 11.78 13.78 23.03
N PHE A 268 11.52 13.16 21.88
CA PHE A 268 10.30 12.43 21.60
C PHE A 268 10.09 11.27 22.59
N CYS A 269 11.13 10.46 22.83
CA CYS A 269 11.07 9.37 23.81
C CYS A 269 10.77 9.87 25.22
N ALA A 270 11.37 10.99 25.63
CA ALA A 270 11.11 11.61 26.94
C ALA A 270 9.66 12.12 27.06
N LEU A 271 9.14 12.80 26.03
CA LEU A 271 7.77 13.32 26.00
C LEU A 271 6.74 12.19 26.00
N VAL A 272 6.88 11.19 25.13
CA VAL A 272 5.95 10.05 25.08
C VAL A 272 5.98 9.27 26.38
N GLY A 273 7.16 9.06 26.97
CA GLY A 273 7.30 8.42 28.28
C GLY A 273 6.56 9.18 29.39
N ARG A 274 6.62 10.52 29.39
CA ARG A 274 5.96 11.37 30.39
C ARG A 274 4.43 11.43 30.21
N PHE A 275 3.94 11.52 28.97
CA PHE A 275 2.52 11.70 28.66
C PHE A 275 1.78 10.40 28.30
N TYR A 276 2.43 9.24 28.46
CA TYR A 276 1.90 7.95 28.00
C TYR A 276 0.49 7.64 28.54
N ARG A 277 0.24 7.88 29.83
CA ARG A 277 -1.08 7.65 30.45
C ARG A 277 -2.17 8.54 29.86
N GLN A 278 -1.88 9.81 29.60
CA GLN A 278 -2.84 10.76 29.03
C GLN A 278 -3.13 10.42 27.56
N LEU A 279 -2.08 10.10 26.80
CA LEU A 279 -2.23 9.64 25.41
C LEU A 279 -3.09 8.39 25.36
N HIS A 280 -2.79 7.37 26.16
CA HIS A 280 -3.56 6.13 26.18
C HIS A 280 -5.01 6.34 26.63
N ALA A 281 -5.25 7.15 27.65
CA ALA A 281 -6.61 7.46 28.12
C ALA A 281 -7.49 8.01 26.98
N VAL A 282 -6.96 8.93 26.16
CA VAL A 282 -7.66 9.49 25.00
C VAL A 282 -7.99 8.42 23.95
N PHE A 283 -7.12 7.42 23.75
CA PHE A 283 -7.37 6.32 22.81
C PHE A 283 -8.34 5.26 23.38
N SER A 284 -8.31 4.99 24.69
CA SER A 284 -9.17 3.99 25.34
C SER A 284 -10.59 4.48 25.65
N THR A 285 -10.80 5.79 25.87
CA THR A 285 -12.14 6.33 26.18
C THR A 285 -13.06 6.50 24.97
N THR A 286 -12.55 6.24 23.77
CA THR A 286 -13.28 6.51 22.51
C THR A 286 -13.86 5.25 21.86
N THR A 287 -14.14 4.20 22.64
CA THR A 287 -15.23 3.31 22.26
C THR A 287 -16.52 4.04 22.58
N ALA A 288 -17.09 4.71 21.59
CA ALA A 288 -18.43 5.26 21.71
C ALA A 288 -19.36 4.15 22.23
N ARG A 289 -19.73 4.23 23.52
CA ARG A 289 -20.88 3.50 24.05
C ARG A 289 -22.07 4.04 23.27
N GLY A 290 -22.35 3.43 22.13
CA GLY A 290 -23.58 3.64 21.41
C GLY A 290 -24.68 3.33 22.42
N LYS A 291 -25.35 4.37 22.92
CA LYS A 291 -26.58 4.22 23.69
C LYS A 291 -27.58 3.60 22.72
N TYR A 292 -27.56 2.27 22.62
CA TYR A 292 -28.51 1.52 21.82
C TYR A 292 -29.88 1.77 22.43
N ARG A 293 -30.63 2.66 21.79
CA ARG A 293 -32.05 2.81 22.01
C ARG A 293 -32.72 2.00 20.91
N LEU A 294 -33.54 1.03 21.28
CA LEU A 294 -34.44 0.35 20.36
C LEU A 294 -35.35 1.41 19.71
N GLY A 295 -34.96 1.87 18.51
CA GLY A 295 -35.81 2.68 17.65
C GLY A 295 -36.83 1.79 16.94
N GLN A 296 -37.85 2.40 16.34
CA GLN A 296 -38.82 1.68 15.51
C GLN A 296 -38.10 0.86 14.43
N LEU A 297 -38.38 -0.44 14.39
CA LEU A 297 -37.88 -1.36 13.39
C LEU A 297 -38.47 -0.95 12.03
N ARG A 298 -37.67 -0.26 11.20
CA ARG A 298 -38.06 0.06 9.82
C ARG A 298 -38.02 -1.23 8.99
N GLN A 299 -39.12 -1.55 8.33
CA GLN A 299 -39.22 -2.69 7.44
C GLN A 299 -38.46 -2.39 6.14
N SER A 300 -37.34 -3.08 5.91
CA SER A 300 -36.58 -3.01 4.65
C SER A 300 -36.74 -4.30 3.86
N SER A 301 -36.63 -4.24 2.53
CA SER A 301 -36.58 -5.46 1.70
C SER A 301 -35.41 -6.36 2.12
N ALA A 302 -35.53 -7.68 1.90
CA ALA A 302 -34.49 -8.65 2.25
C ALA A 302 -33.14 -8.31 1.60
N LEU A 303 -33.13 -7.93 0.31
CA LEU A 303 -31.92 -7.54 -0.41
C LEU A 303 -31.31 -6.25 0.15
N THR A 304 -32.14 -5.26 0.48
CA THR A 304 -31.67 -4.00 1.09
C THR A 304 -31.05 -4.26 2.47
N ALA A 305 -31.63 -5.16 3.26
CA ALA A 305 -31.09 -5.53 4.57
C ALA A 305 -29.74 -6.25 4.44
N LEU A 306 -29.62 -7.20 3.50
CA LEU A 306 -28.36 -7.90 3.20
C LEU A 306 -27.29 -6.91 2.71
N TYR A 307 -27.64 -6.04 1.76
CA TYR A 307 -26.72 -5.00 1.28
C TYR A 307 -26.25 -4.07 2.41
N GLN A 308 -27.17 -3.60 3.27
CA GLN A 308 -26.80 -2.75 4.40
C GLN A 308 -25.91 -3.47 5.42
N LYS A 309 -26.15 -4.76 5.65
CA LYS A 309 -25.28 -5.60 6.50
C LYS A 309 -23.87 -5.65 5.91
N GLU A 310 -23.73 -5.95 4.62
CA GLU A 310 -22.44 -6.01 3.93
C GLU A 310 -21.74 -4.64 3.90
N TRP A 311 -22.47 -3.57 3.61
CA TRP A 311 -21.94 -2.20 3.60
C TRP A 311 -21.43 -1.76 4.97
N ARG A 312 -22.18 -2.05 6.04
CA ARG A 312 -21.75 -1.78 7.42
C ARG A 312 -20.50 -2.57 7.79
N ARG A 313 -20.43 -3.85 7.40
CA ARG A 313 -19.22 -4.67 7.62
C ARG A 313 -18.02 -4.08 6.88
N PHE A 314 -18.17 -3.75 5.60
CA PHE A 314 -17.13 -3.12 4.79
C PHE A 314 -16.62 -1.83 5.43
N THR A 315 -17.52 -0.89 5.74
CA THR A 315 -17.17 0.41 6.34
C THR A 315 -16.61 0.31 7.77
N SER A 316 -16.91 -0.77 8.48
CA SER A 316 -16.42 -1.02 9.85
C SER A 316 -15.01 -1.58 9.93
N SER A 317 -14.39 -2.03 8.83
CA SER A 317 -13.03 -2.59 8.83
C SER A 317 -12.08 -1.78 7.97
N THR A 318 -11.14 -1.06 8.62
CA THR A 318 -10.10 -0.25 7.96
C THR A 318 -9.30 -1.10 6.98
N LEU A 319 -8.98 -2.31 7.39
CA LEU A 319 -8.17 -3.23 6.62
C LEU A 319 -8.90 -3.69 5.36
N TYR A 320 -10.21 -3.93 5.49
CA TYR A 320 -11.04 -4.33 4.38
C TYR A 320 -11.11 -3.22 3.33
N ILE A 321 -11.46 -2.00 3.73
CA ILE A 321 -11.51 -0.83 2.82
C ILE A 321 -10.14 -0.59 2.18
N PHE A 322 -9.06 -0.59 2.96
CA PHE A 322 -7.73 -0.31 2.42
C PHE A 322 -7.28 -1.38 1.43
N ASN A 323 -7.61 -2.65 1.64
CA ASN A 323 -7.13 -3.69 0.74
C ASN A 323 -8.00 -3.82 -0.51
N THR A 324 -9.33 -3.76 -0.37
CA THR A 324 -10.25 -4.01 -1.49
C THR A 324 -10.78 -2.73 -2.13
N GLY A 325 -10.60 -1.57 -1.50
CA GLY A 325 -10.98 -0.25 -2.06
C GLY A 325 -9.81 0.54 -2.66
N MET A 326 -8.55 0.11 -2.48
CA MET A 326 -7.39 0.84 -3.00
C MET A 326 -7.37 0.91 -4.53
N GLY A 327 -7.87 -0.12 -5.24
CA GLY A 327 -7.97 -0.10 -6.70
C GLY A 327 -8.84 1.06 -7.22
N ALA A 328 -9.99 1.31 -6.57
CA ALA A 328 -10.86 2.44 -6.87
C ALA A 328 -10.17 3.79 -6.60
N LEU A 329 -9.43 3.92 -5.50
CA LEU A 329 -8.68 5.13 -5.17
C LEU A 329 -7.53 5.38 -6.16
N MET A 330 -6.74 4.34 -6.48
CA MET A 330 -5.65 4.42 -7.47
C MET A 330 -6.18 4.80 -8.86
N LEU A 331 -7.36 4.32 -9.24
CA LEU A 331 -7.99 4.66 -10.51
C LEU A 331 -8.29 6.16 -10.62
N VAL A 332 -8.99 6.73 -9.63
CA VAL A 332 -9.33 8.16 -9.62
C VAL A 332 -8.07 9.02 -9.64
N VAL A 333 -7.05 8.61 -8.91
CA VAL A 333 -5.78 9.33 -8.84
C VAL A 333 -5.02 9.26 -10.15
N ALA A 334 -4.89 8.08 -10.75
CA ALA A 334 -4.23 7.91 -12.03
C ALA A 334 -4.93 8.74 -13.11
N ALA A 335 -6.27 8.71 -13.14
CA ALA A 335 -7.04 9.53 -14.06
C ALA A 335 -6.91 11.04 -13.77
N GLY A 336 -6.81 11.44 -12.50
CA GLY A 336 -6.57 12.83 -12.13
C GLY A 336 -5.17 13.33 -12.49
N ALA A 337 -4.16 12.48 -12.36
CA ALA A 337 -2.81 12.80 -12.81
C ALA A 337 -2.75 13.07 -14.33
N LEU A 338 -3.53 12.33 -15.13
CA LEU A 338 -3.63 12.55 -16.58
C LEU A 338 -4.13 13.95 -16.95
N LEU A 339 -4.94 14.61 -16.11
CA LEU A 339 -5.41 15.98 -16.39
C LEU A 339 -4.28 17.01 -16.39
N PHE A 340 -3.21 16.74 -15.65
CA PHE A 340 -2.06 17.64 -15.51
C PHE A 340 -0.89 17.25 -16.41
N MET A 341 -1.05 16.21 -17.26
CA MET A 341 0.01 15.67 -18.11
C MET A 341 -0.32 15.82 -19.60
N PRO A 342 0.44 16.64 -20.36
CA PRO A 342 0.36 16.68 -21.82
C PRO A 342 0.62 15.31 -22.46
N ARG A 343 -0.09 15.00 -23.56
CA ARG A 343 0.05 13.71 -24.27
C ARG A 343 1.46 13.42 -24.78
N ALA A 344 2.16 14.45 -25.26
CA ALA A 344 3.54 14.33 -25.73
C ALA A 344 4.52 13.95 -24.60
N GLN A 345 4.24 14.36 -23.36
CA GLN A 345 5.05 14.02 -22.18
C GLN A 345 4.81 12.59 -21.67
N LEU A 346 3.61 12.05 -21.91
CA LEU A 346 3.28 10.65 -21.55
C LEU A 346 4.05 9.64 -22.39
N GLU A 347 4.31 9.94 -23.67
CA GLU A 347 5.15 9.10 -24.54
C GLU A 347 6.58 9.00 -24.02
N GLY A 348 7.19 10.13 -23.67
CA GLY A 348 8.54 10.18 -23.12
C GLY A 348 8.68 9.49 -21.76
N PHE A 349 7.65 9.56 -20.90
CA PHE A 349 7.66 8.94 -19.58
C PHE A 349 7.60 7.41 -19.63
N LEU A 350 6.81 6.85 -20.55
CA LEU A 350 6.68 5.39 -20.67
C LEU A 350 7.77 4.77 -21.55
N GLY A 351 8.53 5.58 -22.30
CA GLY A 351 9.65 5.11 -23.12
C GLY A 351 9.25 4.18 -24.26
N ILE A 352 7.97 4.17 -24.64
CA ILE A 352 7.44 3.32 -25.70
C ILE A 352 7.14 4.21 -26.92
N PRO A 353 7.87 4.05 -28.03
CA PRO A 353 7.66 4.85 -29.24
C PRO A 353 6.26 4.61 -29.83
N GLY A 354 5.55 5.69 -30.19
CA GLY A 354 4.20 5.65 -30.77
C GLY A 354 3.06 5.48 -29.75
N LEU A 355 3.36 5.47 -28.45
CA LEU A 355 2.38 5.21 -27.40
C LEU A 355 1.28 6.29 -27.32
N GLY A 356 1.56 7.53 -27.69
CA GLY A 356 0.63 8.67 -27.62
C GLY A 356 -0.50 8.58 -28.63
N GLY A 357 -0.24 7.95 -29.78
CA GLY A 357 -1.29 7.56 -30.74
C GLY A 357 -2.15 6.39 -30.25
N MET A 358 -1.66 5.60 -29.29
CA MET A 358 -2.33 4.40 -28.76
C MET A 358 -2.97 4.64 -27.37
N LEU A 359 -2.68 5.78 -26.72
CA LEU A 359 -3.14 6.13 -25.37
C LEU A 359 -4.66 6.04 -25.23
N THR A 360 -5.40 6.54 -26.20
CA THR A 360 -6.88 6.53 -26.16
C THR A 360 -7.41 5.10 -26.19
N GLY A 361 -6.87 4.24 -27.05
CA GLY A 361 -7.28 2.83 -27.13
C GLY A 361 -6.89 2.00 -25.90
N LEU A 362 -5.75 2.30 -25.27
CA LEU A 362 -5.25 1.59 -24.09
C LEU A 362 -5.96 1.99 -22.80
N CYS A 363 -6.33 3.27 -22.67
CA CYS A 363 -6.82 3.85 -21.42
C CYS A 363 -7.97 3.05 -20.77
N PRO A 364 -9.03 2.62 -21.50
CA PRO A 364 -10.13 1.87 -20.90
C PRO A 364 -9.69 0.55 -20.23
N LEU A 365 -8.71 -0.15 -20.83
CA LEU A 365 -8.19 -1.41 -20.28
C LEU A 365 -7.25 -1.17 -19.10
N VAL A 366 -6.42 -0.12 -19.16
CA VAL A 366 -5.57 0.27 -18.03
C VAL A 366 -6.43 0.66 -16.84
N MET A 367 -7.50 1.42 -17.06
CA MET A 367 -8.45 1.78 -16.02
C MET A 367 -9.17 0.56 -15.43
N ALA A 368 -9.61 -0.36 -16.29
CA ALA A 368 -10.21 -1.62 -15.86
C ALA A 368 -9.23 -2.45 -14.99
N ALA A 369 -7.96 -2.51 -15.40
CA ALA A 369 -6.91 -3.18 -14.63
C ALA A 369 -6.71 -2.54 -13.25
N ILE A 370 -6.50 -1.22 -13.18
CA ILE A 370 -6.25 -0.51 -11.91
C ILE A 370 -7.46 -0.63 -10.98
N GLY A 371 -8.67 -0.36 -11.49
CA GLY A 371 -9.90 -0.48 -10.70
C GLY A 371 -10.09 -1.90 -10.17
N GLY A 372 -9.89 -2.90 -11.03
CA GLY A 372 -10.07 -4.31 -10.72
C GLY A 372 -9.06 -4.92 -9.73
N MET A 373 -8.01 -4.18 -9.35
CA MET A 373 -7.13 -4.58 -8.24
C MET A 373 -7.86 -4.60 -6.89
N GLY A 374 -8.97 -3.87 -6.78
CA GLY A 374 -9.87 -3.92 -5.66
C GLY A 374 -11.04 -4.86 -5.91
N SER A 375 -11.20 -5.90 -5.09
CA SER A 375 -12.41 -6.74 -5.15
C SER A 375 -12.93 -7.05 -3.76
N VAL A 376 -14.04 -6.39 -3.41
CA VAL A 376 -14.72 -6.59 -2.12
C VAL A 376 -15.29 -8.01 -2.02
N SER A 377 -15.75 -8.58 -3.13
CA SER A 377 -16.41 -9.88 -3.18
C SER A 377 -15.46 -11.08 -2.99
N CYS A 378 -14.16 -10.93 -3.22
CA CYS A 378 -13.16 -11.99 -3.07
C CYS A 378 -13.00 -12.53 -1.65
N CYS A 379 -13.42 -11.77 -0.65
CA CYS A 379 -13.33 -12.18 0.76
C CYS A 379 -14.67 -12.11 1.49
N SER A 380 -15.75 -11.67 0.85
CA SER A 380 -17.00 -11.34 1.53
C SER A 380 -17.77 -12.55 2.08
N ILE A 381 -17.61 -13.75 1.49
CA ILE A 381 -18.18 -15.00 2.05
C ILE A 381 -17.27 -15.52 3.15
N SER A 382 -15.96 -15.56 2.91
CA SER A 382 -14.98 -16.02 3.91
C SER A 382 -15.04 -15.19 5.20
N LEU A 383 -15.30 -13.88 5.07
CA LEU A 383 -15.47 -12.97 6.20
C LEU A 383 -16.69 -13.30 7.09
N GLU A 384 -17.68 -14.05 6.61
CA GLU A 384 -18.78 -14.51 7.50
C GLU A 384 -18.26 -15.45 8.59
N GLY A 385 -17.25 -16.29 8.27
CA GLY A 385 -16.63 -17.23 9.21
C GLY A 385 -17.67 -18.08 9.95
N ASP A 386 -17.53 -18.13 11.28
CA ASP A 386 -18.41 -18.88 12.18
C ASP A 386 -19.88 -18.42 12.15
N HIS A 387 -20.17 -17.25 11.57
CA HIS A 387 -21.54 -16.71 11.52
C HIS A 387 -22.25 -17.05 10.20
N LEU A 388 -21.63 -17.82 9.30
CA LEU A 388 -22.20 -18.18 8.01
C LEU A 388 -23.56 -18.90 8.15
N TRP A 389 -23.72 -19.72 9.19
CA TRP A 389 -24.98 -20.45 9.46
C TRP A 389 -26.18 -19.51 9.66
N ILE A 390 -25.97 -18.31 10.22
CA ILE A 390 -27.02 -17.31 10.38
C ILE A 390 -27.56 -16.94 9.00
N LEU A 391 -26.66 -16.67 8.05
CA LEU A 391 -27.03 -16.31 6.69
C LEU A 391 -27.78 -17.44 5.97
N LYS A 392 -27.37 -18.70 6.21
CA LYS A 392 -28.01 -19.89 5.64
C LYS A 392 -29.39 -20.20 6.24
N SER A 393 -29.63 -19.79 7.48
CA SER A 393 -30.91 -19.99 8.18
C SER A 393 -31.98 -18.96 7.81
N LEU A 394 -31.60 -17.86 7.15
CA LEU A 394 -32.53 -16.81 6.76
C LEU A 394 -33.43 -17.27 5.60
N PRO A 395 -34.72 -16.87 5.57
CA PRO A 395 -35.64 -17.16 4.48
C PRO A 395 -35.37 -16.26 3.26
N VAL A 396 -34.15 -16.31 2.73
CA VAL A 396 -33.68 -15.52 1.59
C VAL A 396 -33.05 -16.44 0.55
N SER A 397 -33.15 -16.09 -0.73
CA SER A 397 -32.54 -16.90 -1.77
C SER A 397 -31.02 -16.70 -1.81
N THR A 398 -30.26 -17.75 -2.16
CA THR A 398 -28.80 -17.67 -2.34
C THR A 398 -28.41 -16.61 -3.38
N SER A 399 -29.25 -16.41 -4.39
CA SER A 399 -29.07 -15.34 -5.38
C SER A 399 -29.11 -13.95 -4.73
N GLN A 400 -30.07 -13.67 -3.83
CA GLN A 400 -30.11 -12.39 -3.11
C GLN A 400 -28.86 -12.17 -2.24
N ILE A 401 -28.33 -13.22 -1.63
CA ILE A 401 -27.05 -13.18 -0.90
C ILE A 401 -25.91 -12.77 -1.84
N PHE A 402 -25.78 -13.44 -2.99
CA PHE A 402 -24.73 -13.14 -3.96
C PHE A 402 -24.87 -11.73 -4.54
N ILE A 403 -26.08 -11.31 -4.91
CA ILE A 403 -26.37 -9.96 -5.40
C ILE A 403 -25.96 -8.92 -4.35
N SER A 404 -26.29 -9.12 -3.07
CA SER A 404 -25.92 -8.15 -2.02
C SER A 404 -24.40 -7.92 -1.93
N LYS A 405 -23.60 -8.98 -2.10
CA LYS A 405 -22.13 -8.93 -2.06
C LYS A 405 -21.55 -8.30 -3.34
N VAL A 406 -22.14 -8.58 -4.50
CA VAL A 406 -21.78 -7.92 -5.77
C VAL A 406 -22.10 -6.43 -5.72
N LEU A 407 -23.27 -6.05 -5.18
CA LEU A 407 -23.69 -4.65 -5.07
C LEU A 407 -22.72 -3.81 -4.25
N VAL A 408 -22.25 -4.31 -3.09
CA VAL A 408 -21.25 -3.57 -2.30
C VAL A 408 -19.95 -3.35 -3.07
N ASN A 409 -19.51 -4.33 -3.86
CA ASN A 409 -18.33 -4.16 -4.71
C ASN A 409 -18.56 -3.04 -5.76
N LEU A 410 -19.72 -3.07 -6.42
CA LEU A 410 -20.11 -2.04 -7.40
C LEU A 410 -20.28 -0.65 -6.78
N THR A 411 -20.81 -0.55 -5.56
CA THR A 411 -20.91 0.74 -4.84
C THR A 411 -19.54 1.39 -4.64
N VAL A 412 -18.47 0.59 -4.51
CA VAL A 412 -17.10 1.09 -4.36
C VAL A 412 -16.47 1.41 -5.72
N LEU A 413 -16.56 0.52 -6.70
CA LEU A 413 -15.90 0.70 -7.99
C LEU A 413 -16.61 1.66 -8.94
N VAL A 414 -17.94 1.59 -9.07
CA VAL A 414 -18.68 2.34 -10.10
C VAL A 414 -18.44 3.85 -10.00
N PRO A 415 -18.51 4.50 -8.82
CA PRO A 415 -18.21 5.92 -8.72
C PRO A 415 -16.78 6.27 -9.17
N ALA A 416 -15.80 5.43 -8.83
CA ALA A 416 -14.42 5.61 -9.25
C ALA A 416 -14.24 5.40 -10.76
N CYS A 417 -14.93 4.43 -11.35
CA CYS A 417 -14.95 4.25 -12.80
C CYS A 417 -15.54 5.48 -13.50
N LEU A 418 -16.72 5.96 -13.07
CA LEU A 418 -17.35 7.12 -13.69
C LEU A 418 -16.47 8.38 -13.58
N LEU A 419 -15.96 8.69 -12.38
CA LEU A 419 -15.07 9.82 -12.16
C LEU A 419 -13.77 9.67 -12.96
N GLY A 420 -13.12 8.50 -12.88
CA GLY A 420 -11.90 8.23 -13.64
C GLY A 420 -12.10 8.37 -15.14
N SER A 421 -13.22 7.87 -15.68
CA SER A 421 -13.55 7.95 -17.11
C SER A 421 -13.80 9.38 -17.56
N THR A 422 -14.47 10.19 -16.75
CA THR A 422 -14.65 11.63 -17.04
C THR A 422 -13.30 12.36 -17.12
N MET A 423 -12.44 12.17 -16.11
CA MET A 423 -11.15 12.85 -16.01
C MET A 423 -10.21 12.41 -17.14
N ALA A 424 -10.10 11.10 -17.37
CA ALA A 424 -9.30 10.55 -18.47
C ALA A 424 -9.83 10.99 -19.85
N GLY A 425 -11.15 11.03 -20.04
CA GLY A 425 -11.76 11.48 -21.29
C GLY A 425 -11.49 12.95 -21.59
N ILE A 426 -11.53 13.82 -20.57
CA ILE A 426 -11.17 15.24 -20.71
C ILE A 426 -9.68 15.40 -21.08
N ALA A 427 -8.79 14.65 -20.43
CA ALA A 427 -7.35 14.70 -20.70
C ALA A 427 -7.00 14.17 -22.10
N LEU A 428 -7.52 12.99 -22.46
CA LEU A 428 -7.15 12.25 -23.66
C LEU A 428 -8.04 12.55 -24.86
N ARG A 429 -9.03 13.46 -24.74
CA ARG A 429 -10.00 13.89 -25.78
C ARG A 429 -10.24 12.80 -26.85
N PRO A 430 -10.83 11.66 -26.46
CA PRO A 430 -11.04 10.54 -27.37
C PRO A 430 -12.13 10.87 -28.41
N SER A 431 -12.19 10.07 -29.47
CA SER A 431 -13.29 10.12 -30.44
C SER A 431 -14.65 9.77 -29.78
N PRO A 432 -15.79 10.13 -30.39
CA PRO A 432 -17.11 9.84 -29.82
C PRO A 432 -17.36 8.35 -29.51
N VAL A 433 -16.81 7.45 -30.33
CA VAL A 433 -16.92 6.00 -30.12
C VAL A 433 -16.05 5.56 -28.94
N GLU A 434 -14.82 6.05 -28.86
CA GLU A 434 -13.92 5.75 -27.75
C GLU A 434 -14.46 6.27 -26.40
N TRP A 435 -15.18 7.40 -26.39
CA TRP A 435 -15.87 7.89 -25.19
C TRP A 435 -16.83 6.85 -24.61
N ILE A 436 -17.53 6.08 -25.45
CA ILE A 436 -18.42 5.01 -24.97
C ILE A 436 -17.59 3.94 -24.24
N PHE A 437 -16.46 3.53 -24.82
CA PHE A 437 -15.59 2.50 -24.23
C PHE A 437 -14.82 2.98 -22.99
N PHE A 438 -14.56 4.29 -22.87
CA PHE A 438 -14.01 4.86 -21.64
C PHE A 438 -14.89 4.58 -20.43
N TYR A 439 -16.21 4.54 -20.59
CA TYR A 439 -17.13 4.17 -19.51
C TYR A 439 -17.47 2.67 -19.53
N LEU A 440 -17.79 2.12 -20.70
CA LEU A 440 -18.31 0.77 -20.83
C LEU A 440 -17.30 -0.28 -20.37
N THR A 441 -16.04 -0.18 -20.82
CA THR A 441 -15.00 -1.15 -20.48
C THR A 441 -14.77 -1.27 -18.96
N PRO A 442 -14.42 -0.19 -18.22
CA PRO A 442 -14.19 -0.32 -16.78
C PRO A 442 -15.45 -0.73 -16.01
N LEU A 443 -16.65 -0.33 -16.45
CA LEU A 443 -17.90 -0.77 -15.81
C LEU A 443 -18.17 -2.27 -15.99
N VAL A 444 -18.00 -2.81 -17.20
CA VAL A 444 -18.13 -4.25 -17.46
C VAL A 444 -17.10 -5.03 -16.64
N PHE A 445 -15.86 -4.55 -16.61
CA PHE A 445 -14.82 -5.14 -15.78
C PHE A 445 -15.10 -5.02 -14.27
N ALA A 446 -15.77 -3.98 -13.79
CA ALA A 446 -16.20 -3.87 -12.40
C ALA A 446 -17.21 -4.97 -12.02
N VAL A 447 -18.19 -5.24 -12.89
CA VAL A 447 -19.15 -6.34 -12.68
C VAL A 447 -18.44 -7.69 -12.77
N PHE A 448 -17.59 -7.89 -13.78
CA PHE A 448 -16.77 -9.10 -13.91
C PHE A 448 -15.92 -9.35 -12.65
N THR A 449 -15.21 -8.33 -12.15
CA THR A 449 -14.37 -8.41 -10.95
C THR A 449 -15.19 -8.81 -9.72
N ALA A 450 -16.41 -8.28 -9.61
CA ALA A 450 -17.32 -8.62 -8.52
C ALA A 450 -17.80 -10.08 -8.59
N VAL A 451 -18.22 -10.53 -9.76
CA VAL A 451 -18.73 -11.90 -9.97
C VAL A 451 -17.61 -12.93 -9.87
N ALA A 452 -16.49 -12.72 -10.58
CA ALA A 452 -15.32 -13.59 -10.54
C ALA A 452 -14.76 -13.70 -9.12
N GLY A 453 -14.70 -12.58 -8.40
CA GLY A 453 -14.26 -12.58 -7.01
C GLY A 453 -15.13 -13.45 -6.10
N LEU A 454 -16.45 -13.41 -6.29
CA LEU A 454 -17.38 -14.23 -5.52
C LEU A 454 -17.22 -15.73 -5.84
N VAL A 455 -17.07 -16.07 -7.13
CA VAL A 455 -16.80 -17.44 -7.58
C VAL A 455 -15.52 -17.98 -6.94
N VAL A 456 -14.44 -17.22 -7.04
CA VAL A 456 -13.16 -17.57 -6.43
C VAL A 456 -13.31 -17.73 -4.92
N ASN A 457 -14.09 -16.88 -4.26
CA ASN A 457 -14.28 -16.98 -2.81
C ASN A 457 -15.04 -18.25 -2.40
N LEU A 458 -15.98 -18.71 -3.23
CA LEU A 458 -16.67 -20.00 -3.05
C LEU A 458 -15.77 -21.21 -3.32
N LEU A 459 -14.84 -21.09 -4.27
CA LEU A 459 -13.89 -22.17 -4.61
C LEU A 459 -12.77 -22.31 -3.58
N PHE A 460 -12.34 -21.19 -2.99
CA PHE A 460 -11.29 -21.15 -1.98
C PHE A 460 -11.77 -20.41 -0.71
N PRO A 461 -12.79 -20.94 -0.02
CA PRO A 461 -13.34 -20.32 1.16
C PRO A 461 -12.37 -20.48 2.34
N LYS A 462 -12.27 -19.43 3.15
CA LYS A 462 -11.44 -19.42 4.36
C LYS A 462 -12.30 -18.98 5.54
N LEU A 463 -13.06 -19.93 6.07
CA LEU A 463 -14.00 -19.71 7.18
C LEU A 463 -13.30 -19.82 8.55
N ASP A 464 -12.30 -20.68 8.68
CA ASP A 464 -11.51 -20.84 9.92
C ASP A 464 -10.43 -19.76 10.03
N TRP A 465 -10.80 -18.56 10.50
CA TRP A 465 -9.86 -17.45 10.68
C TRP A 465 -9.96 -16.83 12.08
N GLN A 466 -8.81 -16.57 12.70
CA GLN A 466 -8.72 -15.85 13.98
C GLN A 466 -8.45 -14.34 13.82
N SER A 467 -8.02 -13.92 12.62
CA SER A 467 -7.79 -12.52 12.28
C SER A 467 -8.32 -12.21 10.88
N GLU A 468 -9.04 -11.09 10.74
CA GLU A 468 -9.55 -10.61 9.45
C GLU A 468 -8.42 -10.43 8.42
N VAL A 469 -7.20 -10.15 8.87
CA VAL A 469 -6.00 -10.03 8.01
C VAL A 469 -5.76 -11.30 7.19
N THR A 470 -5.99 -12.46 7.80
CA THR A 470 -5.74 -13.75 7.16
C THR A 470 -6.69 -14.02 6.00
N VAL A 471 -7.91 -13.48 6.07
CA VAL A 471 -8.90 -13.56 4.99
C VAL A 471 -8.62 -12.47 3.96
N ILE A 472 -8.45 -11.22 4.39
CA ILE A 472 -8.37 -10.06 3.51
C ILE A 472 -7.05 -10.02 2.74
N LYS A 473 -5.90 -10.30 3.37
CA LYS A 473 -4.57 -10.15 2.73
C LYS A 473 -3.86 -11.45 2.38
N GLN A 474 -4.16 -12.54 3.09
CA GLN A 474 -3.38 -13.79 3.02
C GLN A 474 -4.21 -14.99 2.56
N SER A 475 -5.42 -14.77 2.04
CA SER A 475 -6.21 -15.83 1.44
C SER A 475 -5.88 -15.96 -0.05
N ALA A 476 -6.00 -17.18 -0.57
CA ALA A 476 -5.86 -17.43 -2.01
C ALA A 476 -6.88 -16.58 -2.79
N ALA A 477 -8.11 -16.50 -2.28
CA ALA A 477 -9.18 -15.75 -2.91
C ALA A 477 -8.89 -14.24 -3.00
N SER A 478 -8.34 -13.63 -1.95
CA SER A 478 -7.91 -12.23 -1.99
C SER A 478 -6.73 -12.02 -2.93
N PHE A 479 -5.75 -12.93 -2.95
CA PHE A 479 -4.60 -12.82 -3.87
C PHE A 479 -5.07 -12.85 -5.33
N THR A 480 -5.90 -13.83 -5.69
CA THR A 480 -6.50 -13.89 -7.03
C THR A 480 -7.38 -12.67 -7.32
N GLY A 481 -8.06 -12.13 -6.32
CA GLY A 481 -8.88 -10.94 -6.44
C GLY A 481 -8.12 -9.70 -6.88
N VAL A 482 -6.87 -9.55 -6.41
CA VAL A 482 -6.00 -8.43 -6.79
C VAL A 482 -5.45 -8.58 -8.20
N PHE A 483 -5.11 -9.81 -8.62
CA PHE A 483 -4.38 -10.03 -9.87
C PHE A 483 -5.23 -10.48 -11.05
N ALA A 484 -6.41 -11.08 -10.84
CA ALA A 484 -7.20 -11.68 -11.93
C ALA A 484 -7.62 -10.66 -13.00
N THR A 485 -8.18 -9.52 -12.58
CA THR A 485 -8.62 -8.47 -13.51
C THR A 485 -7.44 -7.79 -14.23
N PRO A 486 -6.37 -7.35 -13.53
CA PRO A 486 -5.17 -6.84 -14.19
C PRO A 486 -4.52 -7.84 -15.16
N LEU A 487 -4.45 -9.13 -14.80
CA LEU A 487 -3.92 -10.17 -15.69
C LEU A 487 -4.75 -10.31 -16.96
N LEU A 488 -6.08 -10.32 -16.83
CA LEU A 488 -6.96 -10.43 -17.99
C LEU A 488 -6.81 -9.21 -18.91
N ALA A 489 -6.88 -7.99 -18.36
CA ALA A 489 -6.70 -6.77 -19.14
C ALA A 489 -5.30 -6.68 -19.76
N GLY A 490 -4.25 -7.04 -19.00
CA GLY A 490 -2.87 -7.07 -19.46
C GLY A 490 -2.62 -8.10 -20.56
N ALA A 491 -3.28 -9.27 -20.49
CA ALA A 491 -3.21 -10.29 -21.55
C ALA A 491 -3.79 -9.77 -22.87
N PHE A 492 -4.91 -9.04 -22.83
CA PHE A 492 -5.46 -8.39 -24.02
C PHE A 492 -4.54 -7.32 -24.57
N ILE A 493 -3.98 -6.47 -23.71
CA ILE A 493 -3.00 -5.45 -24.12
C ILE A 493 -1.78 -6.12 -24.79
N GLY A 494 -1.20 -7.14 -24.15
CA GLY A 494 -0.05 -7.87 -24.68
C GLY A 494 -0.32 -8.58 -26.00
N LEU A 495 -1.49 -9.20 -26.14
CA LEU A 495 -1.94 -9.82 -27.39
C LEU A 495 -2.17 -8.78 -28.49
N GLY A 496 -2.71 -7.62 -28.14
CA GLY A 496 -2.83 -6.48 -29.04
C GLY A 496 -1.49 -6.03 -29.60
N PHE A 497 -0.46 -5.93 -28.75
CA PHE A 497 0.89 -5.58 -29.19
C PHE A 497 1.54 -6.68 -30.04
N LEU A 498 1.42 -7.94 -29.62
CA LEU A 498 1.98 -9.07 -30.35
C LEU A 498 1.41 -9.19 -31.77
N LEU A 499 0.11 -8.97 -31.91
CA LEU A 499 -0.62 -9.07 -33.17
C LEU A 499 -0.69 -7.73 -33.94
N HIS A 500 -0.07 -6.67 -33.44
CA HIS A 500 -0.09 -5.33 -34.04
C HIS A 500 -1.52 -4.80 -34.31
N LEU A 501 -2.46 -5.12 -33.42
CA LEU A 501 -3.87 -4.73 -33.55
C LEU A 501 -4.10 -3.30 -33.05
N PRO A 502 -5.08 -2.57 -33.62
CA PRO A 502 -5.48 -1.27 -33.09
C PRO A 502 -6.05 -1.43 -31.68
N MET A 503 -5.51 -0.66 -30.72
CA MET A 503 -5.84 -0.83 -29.29
C MET A 503 -7.31 -0.57 -28.96
N ALA A 504 -7.99 0.26 -29.75
CA ALA A 504 -9.43 0.42 -29.64
C ALA A 504 -10.17 -0.91 -29.90
N LEU A 505 -9.78 -1.69 -30.91
CA LEU A 505 -10.39 -2.99 -31.21
C LEU A 505 -10.08 -4.01 -30.11
N VAL A 506 -8.87 -3.97 -29.55
CA VAL A 506 -8.48 -4.79 -28.42
C VAL A 506 -9.35 -4.50 -27.19
N ALA A 507 -9.61 -3.22 -26.89
CA ALA A 507 -10.50 -2.82 -25.80
C ALA A 507 -11.94 -3.29 -26.02
N ILE A 508 -12.46 -3.22 -27.26
CA ILE A 508 -13.79 -3.73 -27.62
C ILE A 508 -13.86 -5.25 -27.40
N ALA A 509 -12.89 -6.00 -27.93
CA ALA A 509 -12.83 -7.45 -27.81
C ALA A 509 -12.72 -7.89 -26.34
N ALA A 510 -11.86 -7.23 -25.57
CA ALA A 510 -11.70 -7.48 -24.14
C ALA A 510 -13.00 -7.21 -23.36
N THR A 511 -13.73 -6.14 -23.70
CA THR A 511 -15.02 -5.81 -23.08
C THR A 511 -16.06 -6.89 -23.38
N ALA A 512 -16.15 -7.32 -24.64
CA ALA A 512 -17.08 -8.39 -25.04
C ALA A 512 -16.76 -9.70 -24.32
N VAL A 513 -15.48 -10.09 -24.26
CA VAL A 513 -15.04 -11.30 -23.54
C VAL A 513 -15.32 -11.20 -22.04
N ALA A 514 -15.02 -10.06 -21.41
CA ALA A 514 -15.31 -9.84 -19.99
C ALA A 514 -16.83 -9.93 -19.70
N ALA A 515 -17.67 -9.40 -20.58
CA ALA A 515 -19.13 -9.51 -20.45
C ALA A 515 -19.61 -10.97 -20.58
N LEU A 516 -19.11 -11.71 -21.57
CA LEU A 516 -19.44 -13.13 -21.77
C LEU A 516 -18.98 -13.99 -20.59
N LEU A 517 -17.76 -13.77 -20.11
CA LEU A 517 -17.23 -14.46 -18.92
C LEU A 517 -18.06 -14.11 -17.69
N CYS A 518 -18.44 -12.85 -17.51
CA CYS A 518 -19.30 -12.42 -16.41
C CYS A 518 -20.66 -13.14 -16.45
N LEU A 519 -21.29 -13.25 -17.63
CA LEU A 519 -22.54 -13.98 -17.79
C LEU A 519 -22.37 -15.48 -17.47
N ALA A 520 -21.32 -16.11 -18.00
CA ALA A 520 -21.04 -17.52 -17.75
C ALA A 520 -20.81 -17.80 -16.25
N LEU A 521 -20.04 -16.94 -15.57
CA LEU A 521 -19.78 -17.04 -14.13
C LEU A 521 -21.06 -16.79 -13.31
N TRP A 522 -21.92 -15.87 -13.75
CA TRP A 522 -23.21 -15.62 -13.11
C TRP A 522 -24.16 -16.82 -13.20
N LEU A 523 -24.25 -17.44 -14.38
CA LEU A 523 -25.04 -18.67 -14.58
C LEU A 523 -24.47 -19.84 -13.76
N TRP A 524 -23.14 -19.93 -13.65
CA TRP A 524 -22.47 -20.91 -12.79
C TRP A 524 -22.78 -20.67 -11.30
N LEU A 525 -22.81 -19.42 -10.85
CA LEU A 525 -23.20 -19.07 -9.47
C LEU A 525 -24.63 -19.50 -9.17
N GLY A 526 -25.55 -19.32 -10.11
CA GLY A 526 -26.95 -19.74 -9.97
C GLY A 526 -27.15 -21.26 -9.86
N THR A 527 -26.18 -22.06 -10.31
CA THR A 527 -26.26 -23.53 -10.33
C THR A 527 -25.27 -24.16 -9.35
N LYS A 528 -24.02 -24.34 -9.76
CA LYS A 528 -22.97 -24.97 -8.96
C LYS A 528 -22.56 -24.10 -7.76
N GLY A 529 -22.48 -22.78 -7.94
CA GLY A 529 -22.11 -21.88 -6.85
C GLY A 529 -23.10 -21.92 -5.68
N ALA A 530 -24.40 -21.97 -5.98
CA ALA A 530 -25.45 -22.11 -4.96
C ALA A 530 -25.35 -23.45 -4.20
N ARG A 531 -24.99 -24.55 -4.88
CA ARG A 531 -24.76 -25.86 -4.24
C ARG A 531 -23.53 -25.85 -3.34
N ILE A 532 -22.42 -25.28 -3.80
CA ILE A 532 -21.20 -25.15 -2.99
C ILE A 532 -21.50 -24.31 -1.76
N PHE A 533 -22.17 -23.17 -1.91
CA PHE A 533 -22.56 -22.32 -0.78
C PHE A 533 -23.46 -23.05 0.24
N ALA A 534 -24.35 -23.93 -0.21
CA ALA A 534 -25.17 -24.74 0.68
C ALA A 534 -24.36 -25.81 1.46
N GLN A 535 -23.19 -26.22 0.96
CA GLN A 535 -22.31 -27.21 1.57
C GLN A 535 -21.28 -26.60 2.54
N LEU A 536 -20.94 -25.33 2.39
CA LEU A 536 -20.13 -24.56 3.34
C LEU A 536 -20.84 -24.38 4.68
#